data_AF-A0A3B1C6B7-F1
#
_entry.id   AF-A0A3B1C6B7-F1
#
_cell.length_a   1.000
_cell.length_b   1.000
_cell.length_c   1.000
_cell.angle_alpha   90.00
_cell.angle_beta   90.00
_cell.angle_gamma   90.00
#
_symmetry.space_group_name_H-M   'P 1'
#
loop_
_entity.id
_entity.type
_entity.pdbx_description
1 polymer ?
#
loop_
_entity_poly.entity_id
_entity_poly.type
_entity_poly.pdbx_seq_one_letter_code
_entity_poly.pdbx_strand_id
1 'polypeptide(L)'
;MSQNACPVCSYANVEQQDDWRTGSAFFECPRCGPFFINKVELLTRKSLLSNPKLSAYIRTYNEQKQEAPRFRRNEVESLLKDLPEYTTKEKMLLFLEVLKKRAKYPGDLVEIQCKIDYPLVHASQWKEMIHLSREL
;
A
#
# COMPACT_ATOMS: atom_id res chain seq x y z
N MET A 1 12.35 -10.67 -16.49
CA MET A 1 11.45 -9.97 -15.55
C MET A 1 10.03 -10.33 -15.94
N SER A 2 9.29 -10.96 -15.04
CA SER A 2 7.92 -11.42 -15.31
C SER A 2 6.96 -10.27 -14.98
N GLN A 3 6.22 -9.77 -15.98
CA GLN A 3 5.18 -8.76 -15.73
C GLN A 3 3.96 -9.46 -15.13
N ASN A 4 3.73 -9.25 -13.83
CA ASN A 4 2.61 -9.83 -13.10
C ASN A 4 1.72 -8.74 -12.50
N ALA A 5 0.49 -9.11 -12.14
CA ALA A 5 -0.36 -8.23 -11.35
C ALA A 5 0.09 -8.23 -9.88
N CYS A 6 0.08 -7.08 -9.23
CA CYS A 6 0.37 -6.97 -7.80
C CYS A 6 -0.65 -7.80 -7.01
N PRO A 7 -0.22 -8.74 -6.15
CA PRO A 7 -1.14 -9.59 -5.38
C PRO A 7 -1.96 -8.80 -4.35
N VAL A 8 -1.54 -7.59 -4.00
CA VAL A 8 -2.18 -6.78 -2.95
C VAL A 8 -3.22 -5.81 -3.50
N CYS A 9 -2.87 -5.10 -4.57
CA CYS A 9 -3.74 -4.04 -5.12
C CYS A 9 -4.17 -4.28 -6.57
N SER A 10 -3.78 -5.41 -7.16
CA SER A 10 -4.09 -5.79 -8.55
C SER A 10 -3.58 -4.80 -9.61
N TYR A 11 -2.61 -3.94 -9.28
CA TYR A 11 -1.94 -3.11 -10.27
C TYR A 11 -1.23 -3.98 -11.31
N ALA A 12 -1.40 -3.72 -12.60
CA ALA A 12 -0.79 -4.52 -13.66
C ALA A 12 0.69 -4.18 -13.88
N ASN A 13 1.43 -5.08 -14.52
CA ASN A 13 2.82 -4.87 -14.95
C ASN A 13 3.77 -4.49 -13.79
N VAL A 14 3.63 -5.17 -12.66
CA VAL A 14 4.52 -5.03 -11.51
C VAL A 14 5.75 -5.90 -11.72
N GLU A 15 6.91 -5.35 -11.37
CA GLU A 15 8.16 -6.11 -11.36
C GLU A 15 8.13 -7.12 -10.22
N GLN A 16 8.42 -8.38 -10.54
CA GLN A 16 8.54 -9.46 -9.58
C GLN A 16 9.91 -10.12 -9.72
N GLN A 17 10.55 -10.34 -8.58
CA GLN A 17 11.78 -11.13 -8.47
C GLN A 17 11.62 -12.20 -7.40
N ASP A 18 12.02 -13.43 -7.72
CA ASP A 18 12.01 -14.51 -6.75
C ASP A 18 13.29 -14.50 -5.91
N ASP A 19 13.13 -14.54 -4.59
CA ASP A 19 14.19 -14.76 -3.63
C ASP A 19 14.23 -16.25 -3.25
N TRP A 20 15.11 -16.99 -3.93
CA TRP A 20 15.30 -18.43 -3.72
C TRP A 20 15.87 -18.76 -2.34
N ARG A 21 16.58 -17.83 -1.68
CA ARG A 21 17.18 -18.08 -0.35
C ARG A 21 16.13 -18.11 0.74
N THR A 22 15.11 -17.27 0.61
CA THR A 22 14.06 -17.11 1.62
C THR A 22 12.73 -17.77 1.23
N GLY A 23 12.61 -18.28 0.00
CA GLY A 23 11.35 -18.81 -0.51
C GLY A 23 10.27 -17.74 -0.67
N SER A 24 10.68 -16.48 -0.83
CA SER A 24 9.78 -15.32 -0.97
C SER A 24 9.82 -14.78 -2.39
N ALA A 25 8.82 -14.00 -2.77
CA ALA A 25 8.84 -13.18 -3.97
C ALA A 25 8.84 -11.70 -3.56
N PHE A 26 9.75 -10.94 -4.14
CA PHE A 26 9.81 -9.49 -4.08
C PHE A 26 8.92 -8.89 -5.16
N PHE A 27 8.20 -7.83 -4.80
CA PHE A 27 7.36 -7.06 -5.71
C PHE A 27 7.71 -5.59 -5.59
N GLU A 28 7.84 -4.90 -6.72
CA GLU A 28 8.00 -3.45 -6.78
C GLU A 28 6.76 -2.82 -7.43
N CYS A 29 5.78 -2.46 -6.60
CA CYS A 29 4.51 -1.93 -7.05
C CYS A 29 4.49 -0.40 -6.95
N PRO A 30 4.13 0.35 -8.02
CA PRO A 30 4.01 1.81 -7.93
C PRO A 30 2.97 2.28 -6.88
N ARG A 31 1.92 1.48 -6.65
CA ARG A 31 0.82 1.78 -5.74
C ARG A 31 1.11 1.37 -4.29
N CYS A 32 1.55 0.14 -4.06
CA CYS A 32 1.84 -0.35 -2.70
C CYS A 32 3.24 0.09 -2.24
N GLY A 33 4.19 0.27 -3.14
CA GLY A 33 5.62 0.30 -2.84
C GLY A 33 6.25 -1.11 -2.90
N PRO A 34 7.55 -1.23 -2.58
CA PRO A 34 8.25 -2.50 -2.55
C PRO A 34 7.83 -3.36 -1.35
N PHE A 35 7.78 -4.68 -1.50
CA PHE A 35 7.50 -5.63 -0.41
C PHE A 35 7.91 -7.07 -0.77
N PHE A 36 8.04 -7.93 0.25
CA PHE A 36 8.28 -9.38 0.09
C PHE A 36 7.10 -10.18 0.62
N ILE A 37 6.66 -11.20 -0.12
CA ILE A 37 5.66 -12.18 0.35
C ILE A 37 6.19 -13.59 0.17
N ASN A 38 5.98 -14.44 1.17
CA ASN A 38 6.25 -15.87 1.07
C ASN A 38 5.47 -16.52 -0.10
N LYS A 39 6.12 -17.36 -0.90
CA LYS A 39 5.48 -18.00 -2.08
C LYS A 39 4.28 -18.88 -1.72
N VAL A 40 4.30 -19.54 -0.57
CA VAL A 40 3.15 -20.35 -0.10
C VAL A 40 1.96 -19.46 0.19
N GLU A 41 2.17 -18.29 0.80
CA GLU A 41 1.12 -17.31 1.09
C GLU A 41 0.49 -16.79 -0.22
N LEU A 42 1.33 -16.49 -1.23
CA LEU A 42 0.87 -16.05 -2.56
C LEU A 42 -0.07 -17.06 -3.23
N LEU A 43 0.26 -18.35 -3.13
CA LEU A 43 -0.51 -19.41 -3.78
C LEU A 43 -1.78 -19.78 -3.01
N THR A 44 -1.72 -19.76 -1.67
CA THR A 44 -2.80 -20.29 -0.82
C THR A 44 -3.78 -19.22 -0.33
N ARG A 45 -3.38 -17.94 -0.28
CA ARG A 45 -4.16 -16.86 0.36
C ARG A 45 -4.32 -15.62 -0.51
N LYS A 46 -4.45 -15.81 -1.83
CA LYS A 46 -4.62 -14.71 -2.80
C LYS A 46 -5.76 -13.75 -2.45
N SER A 47 -6.89 -14.25 -1.95
CA SER A 47 -8.03 -13.42 -1.54
C SER A 47 -7.71 -12.53 -0.33
N LEU A 48 -6.97 -13.06 0.65
CA LEU A 48 -6.54 -12.31 1.83
C LEU A 48 -5.53 -11.21 1.47
N LEU A 49 -4.62 -11.51 0.53
CA LEU A 49 -3.62 -10.56 0.05
C LEU A 49 -4.26 -9.38 -0.68
N SER A 50 -5.33 -9.61 -1.45
CA SER A 50 -6.05 -8.58 -2.19
C SER A 50 -6.92 -7.69 -1.27
N ASN A 51 -6.29 -7.00 -0.31
CA ASN A 51 -6.94 -6.18 0.69
C ASN A 51 -6.45 -4.72 0.64
N PRO A 52 -7.34 -3.73 0.52
CA PRO A 52 -6.95 -2.31 0.54
C PRO A 52 -6.20 -1.88 1.79
N LYS A 53 -6.54 -2.44 2.97
CA LYS A 53 -5.83 -2.15 4.23
C LYS A 53 -4.36 -2.58 4.16
N LEU A 54 -4.09 -3.73 3.55
CA LEU A 54 -2.72 -4.21 3.35
C LEU A 54 -1.96 -3.30 2.39
N SER A 55 -2.60 -2.87 1.29
CA SER A 55 -2.00 -1.90 0.37
C SER A 55 -1.64 -0.60 1.06
N ALA A 56 -2.52 -0.09 1.93
CA ALA A 56 -2.31 1.13 2.70
C ALA A 56 -1.15 0.96 3.69
N TYR A 57 -1.12 -0.16 4.41
CA TYR A 57 -0.04 -0.48 5.34
C TYR A 57 1.33 -0.51 4.64
N ILE A 58 1.47 -1.28 3.56
CA ILE A 58 2.74 -1.38 2.81
C ILE A 58 3.18 0.00 2.32
N ARG A 59 2.24 0.78 1.77
CA ARG A 59 2.55 2.12 1.23
C ARG A 59 3.00 3.09 2.32
N THR A 60 2.31 3.11 3.45
CA THR A 60 2.68 3.94 4.61
C THR A 60 4.02 3.52 5.22
N TYR A 61 4.29 2.22 5.30
CA TYR A 61 5.56 1.67 5.79
C TYR A 61 6.74 2.12 4.90
N ASN A 62 6.55 2.10 3.58
CA ASN A 62 7.56 2.53 2.62
C ASN A 62 7.81 4.04 2.62
N GLU A 63 6.79 4.89 2.77
CA GLU A 63 6.97 6.35 2.89
C GLU A 63 7.78 6.74 4.13
N GLN A 64 7.75 5.92 5.19
CA GLN A 64 8.58 6.10 6.38
C GLN A 64 10.06 5.67 6.15
N LYS A 65 10.44 5.36 4.89
CA LYS A 65 11.78 4.96 4.45
C LYS A 65 12.36 3.77 5.22
N GLN A 66 11.50 2.83 5.60
CA GLN A 66 11.91 1.58 6.22
C GLN A 66 12.30 0.55 5.14
N GLU A 67 12.98 -0.53 5.54
CA GLU A 67 13.25 -1.66 4.63
C GLU A 67 11.94 -2.26 4.12
N ALA A 68 11.91 -2.76 2.88
CA ALA A 68 10.68 -3.27 2.30
C ALA A 68 10.05 -4.37 3.20
N PRO A 69 8.76 -4.25 3.59
CA PRO A 69 8.16 -5.15 4.55
C PRO A 69 8.14 -6.57 4.03
N ARG A 70 8.47 -7.53 4.90
CA ARG A 70 8.55 -8.95 4.57
C ARG A 70 7.49 -9.73 5.33
N PHE A 71 6.50 -10.23 4.60
CA PHE A 71 5.40 -11.01 5.14
C PHE A 71 5.73 -12.51 5.10
N ARG A 72 5.86 -13.12 6.28
CA ARG A 72 5.97 -14.57 6.43
C ARG A 72 4.59 -15.21 6.43
N ARG A 73 4.58 -16.55 6.50
CA ARG A 73 3.37 -17.36 6.50
C ARG A 73 2.46 -16.97 7.67
N ASN A 74 1.17 -16.76 7.39
CA ASN A 74 0.12 -16.37 8.34
C ASN A 74 0.25 -14.97 8.98
N GLU A 75 1.34 -14.22 8.75
CA GLU A 75 1.51 -12.89 9.37
C GLU A 75 0.54 -11.85 8.80
N VAL A 76 0.14 -11.99 7.54
CA VAL A 76 -0.82 -11.07 6.92
C VAL A 76 -2.16 -11.11 7.64
N GLU A 77 -2.59 -12.29 8.09
CA GLU A 77 -3.88 -12.44 8.75
C GLU A 77 -3.91 -11.78 10.13
N SER A 78 -2.85 -11.96 10.94
CA SER A 78 -2.72 -11.25 12.22
C SER A 78 -2.63 -9.75 12.00
N LEU A 79 -1.81 -9.31 11.03
CA LEU A 79 -1.66 -7.91 10.71
C LEU A 79 -2.99 -7.25 10.35
N LEU A 80 -3.79 -7.88 9.49
CA LEU A 80 -5.08 -7.35 9.06
C LEU A 80 -6.09 -7.19 10.22
N LYS A 81 -5.98 -8.00 11.28
CA LYS A 81 -6.81 -7.88 12.49
C LYS A 81 -6.39 -6.68 13.35
N ASP A 82 -5.10 -6.36 13.34
CA ASP A 82 -4.53 -5.28 14.15
C ASP A 82 -4.61 -3.91 13.46
N LEU A 83 -4.85 -3.87 12.13
CA LEU A 83 -4.95 -2.61 11.39
C LEU A 83 -6.23 -1.84 11.76
N PRO A 84 -6.10 -0.55 12.12
CA PRO A 84 -7.24 0.27 12.51
C PRO A 84 -8.24 0.49 11.37
N GLU A 85 -9.50 0.70 11.76
CA GLU A 85 -10.53 1.19 10.86
C GLU A 85 -10.63 2.70 10.99
N TYR A 86 -10.47 3.41 9.86
CA TYR A 86 -10.55 4.86 9.83
C TYR A 86 -11.91 5.33 9.34
N THR A 87 -12.52 6.21 10.11
CA THR A 87 -13.66 7.04 9.71
C THR A 87 -13.27 8.02 8.61
N THR A 88 -14.25 8.59 7.91
CA THR A 88 -14.02 9.61 6.87
C THR A 88 -13.19 10.78 7.40
N LYS A 89 -13.51 11.28 8.60
CA LYS A 89 -12.78 12.38 9.24
C LYS A 89 -11.32 12.02 9.49
N GLU A 90 -11.04 10.82 9.98
CA GLU A 90 -9.66 10.37 10.20
C GLU A 90 -8.90 10.20 8.89
N LYS A 91 -9.56 9.71 7.82
CA LYS A 91 -8.95 9.65 6.48
C LYS A 91 -8.60 11.04 5.94
N MET A 92 -9.43 12.05 6.19
CA MET A 92 -9.10 13.44 5.83
C MET A 92 -7.87 13.93 6.61
N LEU A 93 -7.75 13.60 7.90
CA LEU A 93 -6.57 13.93 8.70
C LEU A 93 -5.31 13.23 8.17
N LEU A 94 -5.41 11.94 7.81
CA LEU A 94 -4.32 11.22 7.14
C LEU A 94 -3.93 11.90 5.83
N PHE A 95 -4.90 12.40 5.06
CA PHE A 95 -4.61 13.10 3.82
C PHE A 95 -3.84 14.40 4.07
N LEU A 96 -4.24 15.20 5.06
CA LEU A 96 -3.50 16.38 5.47
C LEU A 96 -2.09 16.04 5.96
N GLU A 97 -1.90 14.93 6.67
CA GLU A 97 -0.56 14.46 7.05
C GLU A 97 0.31 14.11 5.85
N VAL A 98 -0.26 13.46 4.82
CA VAL A 98 0.44 13.13 3.59
C VAL A 98 0.90 14.40 2.88
N LEU A 99 0.01 15.40 2.77
CA LEU A 99 0.35 16.71 2.19
C LEU A 99 1.47 17.38 2.99
N LYS A 100 1.38 17.40 4.33
CA LYS A 100 2.40 17.95 5.21
C LYS A 100 3.76 17.27 5.04
N LYS A 101 3.80 15.94 4.88
CA LYS A 101 5.05 15.18 4.71
C LYS A 101 5.73 15.44 3.37
N ARG A 102 4.96 15.74 2.32
CA ARG A 102 5.48 15.98 0.97
C ARG A 102 5.81 17.45 0.70
N ALA A 103 5.09 18.38 1.35
CA ALA A 103 5.37 19.81 1.26
C ALA A 103 6.70 20.16 1.93
N LYS A 104 7.49 21.04 1.31
CA LYS A 104 8.72 21.56 1.91
C LYS A 104 8.46 22.70 2.91
N TYR A 105 7.42 23.49 2.65
CA TYR A 105 6.99 24.63 3.46
C TYR A 105 5.49 24.91 3.26
N PRO A 106 4.84 25.66 4.16
CA PRO A 106 3.44 26.05 3.98
C PRO A 106 3.22 26.86 2.69
N GLY A 107 2.26 26.43 1.87
CA GLY A 107 1.98 27.02 0.55
C GLY A 107 2.75 26.40 -0.62
N ASP A 108 3.60 25.39 -0.35
CA ASP A 108 4.22 24.58 -1.41
C ASP A 108 3.17 23.77 -2.18
N LEU A 109 3.40 23.57 -3.48
CA LEU A 109 2.52 22.77 -4.34
C LEU A 109 2.88 21.30 -4.21
N VAL A 110 1.91 20.50 -3.74
CA VAL A 110 2.07 19.04 -3.61
C VAL A 110 1.29 18.34 -4.71
N GLU A 111 1.98 17.57 -5.54
CA GLU A 111 1.34 16.70 -6.53
C GLU A 111 0.90 15.38 -5.86
N ILE A 112 -0.37 15.04 -6.04
CA ILE A 112 -0.97 13.80 -5.55
C ILE A 112 -1.64 13.07 -6.70
N GLN A 113 -1.21 11.83 -6.95
CA GLN A 113 -1.78 11.03 -8.03
C GLN A 113 -2.84 10.10 -7.46
N CYS A 114 -4.11 10.51 -7.47
CA CYS A 114 -5.21 9.76 -6.83
C CYS A 114 -5.29 8.27 -7.21
N LYS A 115 -4.94 7.90 -8.44
CA LYS A 115 -4.94 6.49 -8.90
C LYS A 115 -3.85 5.62 -8.25
N ILE A 116 -2.83 6.25 -7.68
CA ILE A 116 -1.65 5.61 -7.09
C ILE A 116 -1.60 5.86 -5.58
N ASP A 117 -1.84 7.08 -5.14
CA ASP A 117 -1.63 7.54 -3.76
C ASP A 117 -2.83 7.30 -2.83
N TYR A 118 -3.98 6.84 -3.32
CA TYR A 118 -5.16 6.57 -2.47
C TYR A 118 -4.91 5.63 -1.28
N PRO A 119 -3.99 4.65 -1.31
CA PRO A 119 -3.71 3.84 -0.13
C PRO A 119 -3.12 4.65 1.03
N LEU A 120 -2.45 5.78 0.78
CA LEU A 120 -1.85 6.61 1.84
C LEU A 120 -2.88 7.17 2.82
N VAL A 121 -4.12 7.31 2.37
CA VAL A 121 -5.25 7.81 3.18
C VAL A 121 -6.17 6.67 3.60
N HIS A 122 -5.69 5.42 3.49
CA HIS A 122 -6.46 4.21 3.78
C HIS A 122 -7.79 4.14 3.01
N ALA A 123 -7.83 4.72 1.81
CA ALA A 123 -8.98 4.60 0.93
C ALA A 123 -9.03 3.21 0.29
N SER A 124 -10.24 2.70 0.12
CA SER A 124 -10.50 1.44 -0.56
C SER A 124 -10.29 1.54 -2.09
N GLN A 125 -10.48 2.73 -2.64
CA GLN A 125 -10.34 3.02 -4.06
C GLN A 125 -10.00 4.49 -4.33
N TRP A 126 -9.46 4.79 -5.52
CA TRP A 126 -9.07 6.13 -5.92
C TRP A 126 -10.24 7.15 -5.94
N LYS A 127 -11.47 6.69 -6.21
CA LYS A 127 -12.67 7.55 -6.19
C LYS A 127 -12.96 8.12 -4.80
N GLU A 128 -12.68 7.33 -3.76
CA GLU A 128 -12.86 7.77 -2.37
C GLU A 128 -11.87 8.89 -2.03
N MET A 129 -10.61 8.80 -2.49
CA MET A 129 -9.64 9.88 -2.32
C MET A 129 -10.06 11.19 -3.00
N ILE A 130 -10.66 11.11 -4.21
CA ILE A 130 -11.21 12.30 -4.90
C ILE A 130 -12.35 12.92 -4.09
N HIS A 131 -13.18 12.10 -3.44
CA HIS A 131 -14.24 12.61 -2.58
C HIS A 131 -13.64 13.33 -1.37
N LEU A 132 -12.67 12.72 -0.68
CA LEU A 132 -11.95 13.33 0.45
C LEU A 132 -11.30 14.66 0.07
N SER A 133 -10.71 14.77 -1.13
CA SER A 133 -10.03 15.99 -1.58
C SER A 133 -10.97 17.15 -1.91
N ARG A 134 -12.28 16.91 -2.07
CA ARG A 134 -13.28 17.96 -2.32
C ARG A 134 -13.86 18.56 -1.04
N GLU A 135 -13.75 17.83 0.05
CA GLU A 135 -14.23 18.21 1.38
C GLU A 135 -13.16 18.91 2.22
N LEU A 136 -11.92 19.01 1.71
CA LEU A 136 -10.82 19.79 2.28
C LEU A 136 -10.84 21.22 1.75
#